data_AF-A0A2G9MY54-F1
#
_entry.id   AF-A0A2G9MY54-F1
#
_cell.length_a   1.000
_cell.length_b   1.000
_cell.length_c   1.000
_cell.angle_alpha   90.00
_cell.angle_beta   90.00
_cell.angle_gamma   90.00
#
_symmetry.space_group_name_H-M   'P 1'
#
loop_
_entity.id
_entity.type
_entity.pdbx_description
1 polymer ?
#
loop_
_entity_poly.entity_id
_entity_poly.type
_entity_poly.pdbx_seq_one_letter_code
_entity_poly.pdbx_strand_id
1 'polypeptide(L)'
;YLWFENNKTGRISYSQLLRIVRESAKAGGVKKHVWPYLLRHTSLTNVEKAFGSKITDIHGNWVHSSNMRSRYVHLANSDQDKAIRKRYGLLTEKDDDDSRFLNPVACPRCMEDNSSDKKRCVKCGFILDNEIAQKIVAKENANTKGLQRKVSKKVDNLESLFAKQQELIAQQQQIINALMKKK
;
A
#
# COMPACT_ATOMS: atom_id res chain seq x y z
N TYR A 1 11.10 -5.15 28.08
CA TYR A 1 10.96 -6.30 27.14
C TYR A 1 10.49 -5.76 25.80
N LEU A 2 10.85 -6.40 24.69
CA LEU A 2 10.32 -6.03 23.37
C LEU A 2 8.79 -6.07 23.36
N TRP A 3 8.22 -7.12 23.95
CA TRP A 3 6.78 -7.26 24.17
C TRP A 3 6.42 -6.85 25.59
N PHE A 4 5.76 -5.70 25.72
CA PHE A 4 5.44 -5.06 26.99
C PHE A 4 3.92 -5.04 27.24
N GLU A 5 3.55 -5.25 28.51
CA GLU A 5 2.19 -5.05 29.01
C GLU A 5 2.29 -4.27 30.33
N ASN A 6 1.34 -3.36 30.58
CA ASN A 6 1.30 -2.57 31.81
C ASN A 6 0.82 -3.43 32.99
N ASN A 7 1.70 -4.31 33.47
CA ASN A 7 1.50 -5.17 34.61
C ASN A 7 2.74 -5.12 35.53
N LYS A 8 2.65 -5.73 36.72
CA LYS A 8 3.74 -5.75 37.72
C LYS A 8 5.08 -6.27 37.16
N THR A 9 5.04 -7.14 36.14
CA THR A 9 6.24 -7.75 35.55
C THR A 9 6.76 -7.01 34.32
N GLY A 10 5.98 -6.07 33.75
CA GLY A 10 6.29 -5.40 32.49
C GLY A 10 6.40 -6.35 31.28
N ARG A 11 5.87 -7.58 31.37
CA ARG A 11 5.96 -8.63 30.35
C ARG A 11 4.56 -9.01 29.90
N ILE A 12 4.36 -9.19 28.60
CA ILE A 12 3.11 -9.78 28.11
C ILE A 12 2.97 -11.23 28.62
N SER A 13 1.79 -11.57 29.12
CA SER A 13 1.48 -12.97 29.46
C SER A 13 1.24 -13.82 28.21
N TYR A 14 1.40 -15.15 28.32
CA TYR A 14 1.17 -16.05 27.19
C TYR A 14 -0.29 -16.01 26.68
N SER A 15 -1.26 -15.87 27.59
CA SER A 15 -2.68 -15.73 27.22
C SER A 15 -2.94 -14.45 26.43
N GLN A 16 -2.28 -13.35 26.80
CA GLN A 16 -2.36 -12.08 26.07
C GLN A 16 -1.74 -12.18 24.68
N LEU A 17 -0.56 -12.79 24.56
CA LEU A 17 0.07 -13.06 23.26
C LEU A 17 -0.85 -13.90 22.36
N LEU A 18 -1.45 -14.95 22.92
CA LEU A 18 -2.39 -15.81 22.18
C LEU A 18 -3.65 -15.03 21.75
N ARG A 19 -4.15 -14.13 22.59
CA ARG A 19 -5.28 -13.24 22.24
C ARG A 19 -4.93 -12.34 21.06
N ILE A 20 -3.77 -11.67 21.11
CA ILE A 20 -3.29 -10.81 20.02
C ILE A 20 -3.23 -11.62 18.71
N VAL A 21 -2.61 -12.80 18.73
CA VAL A 21 -2.49 -13.66 17.53
C VAL A 21 -3.87 -14.02 16.95
N ARG A 22 -4.84 -14.37 17.80
CA ARG A 22 -6.20 -14.75 17.37
C ARG A 22 -6.98 -13.56 16.82
N GLU A 23 -6.89 -12.41 17.46
CA GLU A 23 -7.54 -11.18 17.00
C GLU A 23 -6.96 -10.72 15.66
N SER A 24 -5.64 -10.77 15.49
CA SER A 24 -4.98 -10.49 14.21
C SER A 24 -5.41 -11.46 13.12
N ALA A 25 -5.51 -12.76 13.43
CA ALA A 25 -6.00 -13.76 12.48
C ALA A 25 -7.44 -13.49 12.04
N LYS A 26 -8.31 -13.12 12.98
CA LYS A 26 -9.70 -12.74 12.70
C LYS A 26 -9.79 -11.48 11.84
N ALA A 27 -8.98 -10.46 12.15
CA ALA A 27 -8.91 -9.23 11.36
C ALA A 27 -8.40 -9.49 9.94
N GLY A 28 -7.47 -10.44 9.76
CA GLY A 28 -6.99 -10.90 8.46
C GLY A 28 -7.91 -11.88 7.73
N GLY A 29 -9.12 -12.16 8.24
CA GLY A 29 -10.09 -13.06 7.59
C GLY A 29 -9.73 -14.55 7.61
N VAL A 30 -8.78 -14.96 8.47
CA VAL A 30 -8.36 -16.36 8.59
C VAL A 30 -9.44 -17.16 9.33
N LYS A 31 -10.08 -18.11 8.64
CA LYS A 31 -11.14 -18.97 9.20
C LYS A 31 -10.61 -20.08 10.11
N LYS A 32 -9.35 -20.48 9.95
CA LYS A 32 -8.72 -21.55 10.73
C LYS A 32 -8.43 -21.06 12.15
N HIS A 33 -8.48 -21.96 13.12
CA HIS A 33 -7.98 -21.66 14.47
C HIS A 33 -6.46 -21.43 14.40
N VAL A 34 -5.99 -20.28 14.89
CA VAL A 34 -4.57 -19.89 14.88
C VAL A 34 -4.01 -19.92 16.30
N TRP A 35 -2.83 -20.54 16.45
CA TRP A 35 -2.06 -20.60 17.68
C TRP A 35 -0.55 -20.54 17.37
N PRO A 36 0.32 -20.22 18.36
CA PRO A 36 1.75 -19.99 18.12
C PRO A 36 2.47 -21.14 17.40
N TYR A 37 2.15 -22.39 17.73
CA TYR A 37 2.77 -23.53 17.06
C TYR A 37 2.37 -23.64 15.59
N LEU A 38 1.13 -23.28 15.21
CA LEU A 38 0.73 -23.24 13.80
C LEU A 38 1.54 -22.19 13.02
N LEU A 39 1.78 -21.03 13.61
CA LEU A 39 2.63 -19.99 13.02
C LEU A 39 4.05 -20.49 12.82
N ARG A 40 4.64 -21.09 13.86
CA ARG A 40 5.97 -21.73 13.79
C ARG A 40 6.01 -22.80 12.70
N HIS A 41 4.97 -23.64 12.64
CA HIS A 41 4.92 -24.73 11.68
C HIS A 41 4.89 -24.23 10.24
N THR A 42 4.04 -23.23 9.99
CA THR A 42 3.91 -22.60 8.68
C THR A 42 5.19 -21.88 8.26
N SER A 43 5.81 -21.13 9.19
CA SER A 43 7.09 -20.46 8.97
C SER A 43 8.20 -21.44 8.60
N LEU A 44 8.39 -22.52 9.37
CA LEU A 44 9.43 -23.50 9.10
C LEU A 44 9.18 -24.29 7.81
N THR A 45 7.92 -24.59 7.49
CA THR A 45 7.56 -25.19 6.19
C THR A 45 7.97 -24.27 5.04
N ASN A 46 7.74 -22.95 5.17
CA ASN A 46 8.12 -21.99 4.13
C ASN A 46 9.64 -21.81 4.02
N VAL A 47 10.35 -21.80 5.15
CA VAL A 47 11.83 -21.73 5.17
C VAL A 47 12.45 -22.98 4.52
N GLU A 48 11.92 -24.17 4.83
CA GLU A 48 12.36 -25.43 4.22
C GLU A 48 12.16 -25.42 2.70
N LYS A 49 11.02 -24.90 2.22
CA LYS A 49 10.76 -24.73 0.79
C LYS A 49 11.71 -23.76 0.10
N ALA A 50 12.04 -22.65 0.75
CA ALA A 50 12.83 -21.58 0.14
C ALA A 50 14.34 -21.83 0.19
N PHE A 51 14.85 -22.38 1.30
CA PHE A 51 16.28 -22.43 1.60
C PHE A 51 16.82 -23.85 1.78
N GLY A 52 15.94 -24.84 2.00
CA GLY A 52 16.34 -26.22 2.23
C GLY A 52 16.94 -26.50 3.61
N SER A 53 17.71 -27.59 3.70
CA SER A 53 17.95 -28.34 4.93
C SER A 53 18.70 -27.61 6.05
N LYS A 54 19.93 -27.21 5.75
CA LYS A 54 20.88 -26.70 6.73
C LYS A 54 20.45 -25.36 7.31
N ILE A 55 19.83 -24.52 6.48
CA ILE A 55 19.30 -23.23 6.91
C ILE A 55 18.06 -23.42 7.79
N THR A 56 17.21 -24.40 7.47
CA THR A 56 16.02 -24.69 8.29
C THR A 56 16.38 -25.20 9.68
N ASP A 57 17.42 -26.03 9.81
CA ASP A 57 17.87 -26.49 11.13
C ASP A 57 18.35 -25.31 12.00
N ILE A 58 19.12 -24.39 11.43
CA ILE A 58 19.60 -23.18 12.12
C ILE A 58 18.40 -22.27 12.49
N HIS A 59 17.51 -22.00 11.54
CA HIS A 59 16.32 -21.18 11.76
C HIS A 59 15.36 -21.80 12.79
N GLY A 60 15.24 -23.12 12.79
CA GLY A 60 14.47 -23.91 13.75
C GLY A 60 15.13 -24.00 15.12
N ASN A 61 16.40 -23.61 15.25
CA ASN A 61 17.25 -23.78 16.42
C ASN A 61 17.39 -25.25 16.82
N TRP A 62 17.70 -26.11 15.85
CA TRP A 62 17.95 -27.54 16.03
C TRP A 62 19.38 -27.92 15.68
N VAL A 63 19.85 -28.98 16.30
CA VAL A 63 21.10 -29.63 15.89
C VAL A 63 20.91 -30.25 14.52
N HIS A 64 21.92 -30.09 13.66
CA HIS A 64 21.95 -30.72 12.35
C HIS A 64 21.83 -32.25 12.54
N SER A 65 20.92 -32.91 11.81
CA SER A 65 20.48 -34.31 12.00
C SER A 65 19.34 -34.56 12.99
N SER A 66 18.71 -33.52 13.55
CA SER A 66 17.52 -33.72 14.39
C SER A 66 16.35 -34.31 13.58
N ASN A 67 15.66 -35.29 14.16
CA ASN A 67 14.40 -35.83 13.62
C ASN A 67 13.29 -34.77 13.56
N MET A 68 13.44 -33.61 14.20
CA MET A 68 12.45 -32.53 14.18
C MET A 68 12.19 -31.99 12.77
N ARG A 69 13.20 -31.99 11.90
CA ARG A 69 13.07 -31.49 10.53
C ARG A 69 12.13 -32.34 9.67
N SER A 70 12.04 -33.65 9.92
CA SER A 70 11.16 -34.58 9.16
C SER A 70 9.70 -34.14 9.10
N ARG A 71 9.21 -33.40 10.12
CA ARG A 71 7.86 -32.84 10.17
C ARG A 71 7.58 -31.76 9.11
N TYR A 72 8.61 -31.19 8.48
CA TYR A 72 8.47 -30.09 7.52
C TYR A 72 8.86 -30.48 6.10
N VAL A 73 9.79 -31.43 5.96
CA VAL A 73 10.33 -31.89 4.67
C VAL A 73 9.24 -32.46 3.75
N HIS A 74 8.32 -33.27 4.30
CA HIS A 74 7.29 -33.92 3.48
C HIS A 74 6.32 -32.91 2.82
N LEU A 75 6.07 -31.77 3.46
CA LEU A 75 5.25 -30.68 2.91
C LEU A 75 6.03 -29.80 1.92
N ALA A 76 7.36 -29.78 2.00
CA ALA A 76 8.22 -29.16 0.99
C ALA A 76 8.34 -30.04 -0.26
N ASN A 77 8.28 -31.36 -0.11
CA ASN A 77 8.39 -32.30 -1.22
C ASN A 77 7.23 -32.22 -2.23
N SER A 78 6.03 -31.75 -1.85
CA SER A 78 4.93 -31.59 -2.81
C SER A 78 5.22 -30.55 -3.90
N ASP A 79 6.21 -29.67 -3.70
CA ASP A 79 6.63 -28.68 -4.70
C ASP A 79 7.84 -29.16 -5.53
N GLN A 80 8.37 -30.38 -5.31
CA GLN A 80 9.38 -30.97 -6.21
C GLN A 80 8.82 -31.09 -7.64
N ASP A 81 7.56 -31.46 -7.78
CA ASP A 81 6.89 -31.51 -9.08
C ASP A 81 6.85 -30.14 -9.77
N LYS A 82 6.64 -29.06 -9.01
CA LYS A 82 6.71 -27.69 -9.55
C LYS A 82 8.15 -27.32 -9.93
N ALA A 83 9.13 -27.64 -9.08
CA ALA A 83 10.53 -27.37 -9.38
C ALA A 83 11.01 -28.13 -10.63
N ILE A 84 10.56 -29.38 -10.80
CA ILE A 84 10.81 -30.22 -11.97
C ILE A 84 10.14 -29.60 -13.20
N ARG A 85 8.85 -29.26 -13.13
CA ARG A 85 8.11 -28.60 -14.22
C ARG A 85 8.74 -27.28 -14.62
N LYS A 86 9.20 -26.45 -13.67
CA LYS A 86 9.93 -25.21 -13.93
C LYS A 86 11.25 -25.46 -14.65
N ARG A 87 12.02 -26.46 -14.22
CA ARG A 87 13.28 -26.85 -14.88
C ARG A 87 13.08 -27.34 -16.32
N TYR A 88 11.95 -27.99 -16.60
CA TYR A 88 11.57 -28.43 -17.95
C TYR A 88 10.81 -27.35 -18.76
N GLY A 89 10.67 -26.13 -18.24
CA GLY A 89 9.99 -25.03 -18.95
C GLY A 89 8.47 -25.18 -19.06
N LEU A 90 7.87 -26.05 -18.24
CA LEU A 90 6.42 -26.31 -18.19
C LEU A 90 5.67 -25.36 -17.24
N LEU A 91 6.38 -24.50 -16.50
CA LEU A 91 5.86 -23.42 -15.66
C LEU A 91 6.59 -22.13 -16.01
N THR A 92 5.85 -21.04 -16.16
CA THR A 92 6.43 -19.71 -16.42
C THR A 92 6.60 -18.93 -15.12
N GLU A 93 7.49 -17.93 -15.08
CA GLU A 93 7.72 -17.09 -13.88
C GLU A 93 6.45 -16.38 -13.38
N LYS A 94 5.42 -16.23 -14.23
CA LYS A 94 4.11 -15.70 -13.86
C LYS A 94 3.28 -16.64 -12.99
N ASP A 95 3.61 -17.93 -12.97
CA ASP A 95 2.93 -18.96 -12.17
C ASP A 95 3.49 -19.06 -10.73
N ASP A 96 4.57 -18.33 -10.43
CA ASP A 96 5.28 -18.30 -9.14
C ASP A 96 4.82 -17.15 -8.22
N ASP A 97 3.55 -16.73 -8.28
CA ASP A 97 2.96 -15.77 -7.33
C ASP A 97 2.65 -16.44 -5.97
N ASP A 98 3.55 -17.30 -5.49
CA ASP A 98 3.49 -17.94 -4.17
C ASP A 98 4.57 -17.30 -3.28
N SER A 99 4.73 -15.97 -3.34
CA SER A 99 5.64 -15.26 -2.45
C SER A 99 5.02 -15.23 -1.04
N ARG A 100 5.17 -16.35 -0.33
CA ARG A 100 4.72 -16.52 1.07
C ARG A 100 5.47 -15.63 2.07
N PHE A 101 6.45 -14.87 1.59
CA PHE A 101 7.21 -13.91 2.35
C PHE A 101 6.69 -12.51 2.05
N LEU A 102 6.42 -11.76 3.12
CA LEU A 102 6.17 -10.33 3.02
C LEU A 102 7.51 -9.64 2.75
N ASN A 103 7.81 -9.42 1.48
CA ASN A 103 9.03 -8.75 1.08
C ASN A 103 8.90 -7.23 1.29
N PRO A 104 9.98 -6.54 1.70
CA PRO A 104 10.03 -5.10 1.69
C PRO A 104 9.74 -4.55 0.29
N VAL A 105 9.03 -3.42 0.24
CA VAL A 105 8.72 -2.69 -0.98
C VAL A 105 9.66 -1.49 -1.08
N ALA A 106 10.52 -1.49 -2.09
CA ALA A 106 11.41 -0.39 -2.38
C ALA A 106 10.61 0.83 -2.89
N CYS A 107 10.89 1.99 -2.32
CA CYS A 107 10.27 3.24 -2.78
C CYS A 107 10.81 3.62 -4.17
N PRO A 108 9.97 3.83 -5.19
CA PRO A 108 10.44 4.18 -6.54
C PRO A 108 11.05 5.59 -6.63
N ARG A 109 10.85 6.43 -5.60
CA ARG A 109 11.39 7.80 -5.54
C ARG A 109 12.75 7.90 -4.86
N CYS A 110 12.90 7.26 -3.71
CA CYS A 110 14.09 7.41 -2.86
C CYS A 110 14.80 6.09 -2.53
N MET A 111 14.34 4.98 -3.11
CA MET A 111 14.88 3.63 -2.96
C MET A 111 14.96 3.11 -1.52
N GLU A 112 14.17 3.68 -0.62
CA GLU A 112 14.09 3.21 0.76
C GLU A 112 13.25 1.93 0.82
N ASP A 113 13.73 0.92 1.55
CA ASP A 113 12.98 -0.32 1.79
C ASP A 113 11.90 -0.08 2.85
N ASN A 114 10.64 -0.19 2.44
CA ASN A 114 9.51 -0.05 3.33
C ASN A 114 8.92 -1.42 3.63
N SER A 115 8.41 -1.60 4.84
CA SER A 115 7.61 -2.78 5.15
C SER A 115 6.39 -2.84 4.23
N SER A 116 6.01 -4.05 3.81
CA SER A 116 4.93 -4.29 2.84
C SER A 116 3.55 -3.76 3.26
N ASP A 117 3.33 -3.54 4.56
CA ASP A 117 2.11 -2.95 5.12
C ASP A 117 2.05 -1.41 4.98
N LYS A 118 3.17 -0.76 4.67
CA LYS A 118 3.25 0.70 4.61
C LYS A 118 2.68 1.21 3.28
N LYS A 119 1.61 2.00 3.40
CA LYS A 119 0.96 2.72 2.29
C LYS A 119 1.77 3.92 1.79
N ARG A 120 2.73 4.39 2.58
CA ARG A 120 3.56 5.56 2.32
C ARG A 120 5.00 5.28 2.75
N CYS A 121 5.94 5.77 1.96
CA CYS A 121 7.36 5.70 2.27
C CYS A 121 7.67 6.43 3.59
N VAL A 122 8.39 5.77 4.48
CA VAL A 122 8.75 6.28 5.81
C VAL A 122 9.70 7.47 5.71
N LYS A 123 10.53 7.53 4.67
CA LYS A 123 11.56 8.56 4.48
C LYS A 123 11.07 9.77 3.70
N CYS A 124 10.57 9.58 2.49
CA CYS A 124 10.21 10.69 1.60
C CYS A 124 8.71 10.99 1.51
N GLY A 125 7.86 10.18 2.17
CA GLY A 125 6.42 10.39 2.16
C GLY A 125 5.72 10.02 0.83
N PHE A 126 6.41 9.38 -0.12
CA PHE A 126 5.83 8.93 -1.38
C PHE A 126 4.75 7.85 -1.15
N ILE A 127 3.64 7.89 -1.88
CA ILE A 127 2.55 6.92 -1.75
C ILE A 127 2.95 5.64 -2.49
N LEU A 128 3.05 4.53 -1.77
CA LEU A 128 3.41 3.22 -2.32
C LEU A 128 2.19 2.44 -2.82
N ASP A 129 1.03 2.72 -2.23
CA ASP A 129 -0.24 2.06 -2.56
C ASP A 129 -0.91 2.73 -3.76
N ASN A 130 -1.00 1.98 -4.87
CA ASN A 130 -1.58 2.45 -6.13
C ASN A 130 -3.06 2.86 -5.99
N GLU A 131 -3.85 2.16 -5.18
CA GLU A 131 -5.28 2.51 -5.01
C GLU A 131 -5.42 3.85 -4.31
N ILE A 132 -4.57 4.10 -3.31
CA ILE A 132 -4.58 5.37 -2.57
C ILE A 132 -4.09 6.50 -3.46
N ALA A 133 -3.05 6.25 -4.26
CA ALA A 133 -2.57 7.22 -5.25
C ALA A 133 -3.70 7.61 -6.22
N GLN A 134 -4.42 6.63 -6.77
CA GLN A 134 -5.55 6.87 -7.68
C GLN A 134 -6.68 7.68 -7.03
N LYS A 135 -7.04 7.38 -5.78
CA LYS A 135 -8.08 8.12 -5.04
C LYS A 135 -7.70 9.59 -4.81
N ILE A 136 -6.44 9.85 -4.48
CA ILE A 136 -5.95 11.22 -4.28
C ILE A 136 -5.99 12.00 -5.59
N VAL A 137 -5.45 11.42 -6.67
CA VAL A 137 -5.48 12.03 -8.01
C VAL A 137 -6.91 12.29 -8.47
N ALA A 138 -7.83 11.35 -8.27
CA ALA A 138 -9.24 11.52 -8.62
C ALA A 138 -9.89 12.69 -7.86
N LYS A 139 -9.59 12.83 -6.57
CA LYS A 139 -10.09 13.93 -5.73
C LYS A 139 -9.51 15.29 -6.15
N GLU A 140 -8.22 15.35 -6.46
CA GLU A 140 -7.56 16.54 -6.98
C GLU A 140 -8.14 16.96 -8.34
N ASN A 141 -8.37 16.00 -9.23
CA ASN A 141 -9.02 16.23 -10.52
C ASN A 141 -10.47 16.73 -10.39
N ALA A 142 -11.22 16.23 -9.41
CA ALA A 142 -12.56 16.73 -9.13
C ALA A 142 -12.54 18.18 -8.62
N ASN A 143 -11.62 18.49 -7.71
CA ASN A 143 -11.46 19.83 -7.16
C ASN A 143 -11.00 20.85 -8.21
N THR A 144 -10.02 20.50 -9.04
CA THR A 144 -9.50 21.36 -10.12
C THR A 144 -10.58 21.66 -11.16
N LYS A 145 -11.37 20.65 -11.57
CA LYS A 145 -12.54 20.87 -12.45
C LYS A 145 -13.58 21.79 -11.82
N GLY A 146 -13.84 21.64 -10.52
CA GLY A 146 -14.75 22.52 -9.78
C GLY A 146 -14.26 23.96 -9.73
N LEU A 147 -12.95 24.17 -9.54
CA LEU A 147 -12.33 25.48 -9.52
C LEU A 147 -12.31 26.11 -10.92
N GLN A 148 -11.94 25.37 -11.97
CA GLN A 148 -11.98 25.83 -13.36
C GLN A 148 -13.37 26.32 -13.76
N ARG A 149 -14.44 25.60 -13.40
CA ARG A 149 -15.82 26.04 -13.65
C ARG A 149 -16.16 27.36 -12.96
N LYS A 150 -15.72 27.54 -11.71
CA LYS A 150 -15.93 28.79 -10.96
C LYS A 150 -15.15 29.96 -11.59
N VAL A 151 -13.92 29.71 -12.03
CA VAL A 151 -13.10 30.71 -12.72
C VAL A 151 -13.74 31.10 -14.04
N SER A 152 -14.14 30.12 -14.88
CA SER A 152 -14.84 30.38 -16.15
C SER A 152 -16.06 31.27 -15.96
N LYS A 153 -16.95 30.93 -15.02
CA LYS A 153 -18.15 31.76 -14.74
C LYS A 153 -17.80 33.19 -14.34
N LYS A 154 -16.71 33.40 -13.59
CA LYS A 154 -16.27 34.74 -13.23
C LYS A 154 -15.70 35.50 -14.42
N VAL A 155 -14.97 34.81 -15.31
CA VAL A 155 -14.46 35.38 -16.55
C VAL A 155 -15.61 35.81 -17.46
N ASP A 156 -16.59 34.92 -17.71
CA ASP A 156 -17.78 35.24 -18.53
C ASP A 156 -18.54 36.46 -17.96
N ASN A 157 -18.68 36.53 -16.63
CA ASN A 157 -19.34 37.66 -15.98
C ASN A 157 -18.53 38.95 -16.14
N LEU A 158 -17.19 38.90 -16.02
CA LEU A 158 -16.32 40.05 -16.25
C LEU A 158 -16.42 40.54 -17.70
N GLU A 159 -16.43 39.64 -18.68
CA GLU A 159 -16.61 39.99 -20.09
C GLU A 159 -17.92 40.74 -20.32
N SER A 160 -19.01 40.26 -19.71
CA SER A 160 -20.32 40.94 -19.80
C SER A 160 -20.32 42.34 -19.16
N LEU A 161 -19.55 42.54 -18.09
CA LEU A 161 -19.40 43.85 -17.43
C LEU A 161 -18.54 44.80 -18.28
N PHE A 162 -17.46 44.31 -18.86
CA PHE A 162 -16.62 45.09 -19.77
C PHE A 162 -17.41 45.55 -21.01
N ALA A 163 -18.25 44.69 -21.59
CA ALA A 163 -19.12 45.06 -22.70
C ALA A 163 -20.08 46.20 -22.33
N LYS A 164 -20.76 46.10 -21.18
CA LYS A 164 -21.63 47.16 -20.67
C LYS A 164 -20.88 48.47 -20.40
N GLN A 165 -19.65 48.37 -19.89
CA GLN A 165 -18.82 49.55 -19.64
C GLN A 165 -18.46 50.26 -20.95
N GLN A 166 -18.13 49.52 -22.01
CA GLN A 166 -17.86 50.08 -23.34
C GLN A 166 -19.09 50.78 -23.94
N GLU A 167 -20.28 50.19 -23.80
CA GLU A 167 -21.54 50.82 -24.23
C GLU A 167 -21.79 52.15 -23.51
N LEU A 168 -21.58 52.18 -22.18
CA LEU A 168 -21.73 53.38 -21.37
C LEU A 168 -20.74 54.48 -21.77
N ILE A 169 -19.49 54.12 -22.04
CA ILE A 169 -18.46 55.05 -22.54
C ILE A 169 -18.87 55.63 -23.90
N ALA A 170 -19.37 54.80 -24.81
CA ALA A 170 -19.85 55.26 -26.12
C ALA A 170 -21.03 56.24 -25.99
N GLN A 171 -21.98 55.96 -25.09
CA GLN A 171 -23.10 56.88 -24.80
C GLN A 171 -22.60 58.22 -24.23
N GLN A 172 -21.64 58.19 -23.29
CA GLN A 172 -21.06 59.41 -22.74
C GLN A 172 -20.34 60.26 -23.81
N GLN A 173 -19.59 59.63 -24.72
CA GLN A 173 -18.95 60.32 -25.83
C GLN A 173 -19.96 60.99 -26.78
N GLN A 174 -21.08 60.32 -27.07
CA GLN A 174 -22.16 60.91 -27.87
C GLN A 174 -22.77 62.15 -27.19
N ILE A 175 -23.01 62.09 -25.88
CA ILE A 175 -23.52 63.22 -25.10
C ILE A 175 -22.54 64.39 -25.12
N ILE A 176 -21.24 64.13 -24.89
CA ILE A 176 -20.19 65.16 -24.93
C ILE A 176 -20.14 65.83 -26.31
N ASN A 177 -20.18 65.05 -27.39
CA ASN A 177 -20.18 65.57 -28.75
C ASN A 177 -21.43 66.41 -29.07
N ALA A 178 -22.60 66.02 -28.55
CA ALA A 178 -23.84 66.77 -28.71
C ALA A 178 -23.83 68.11 -27.96
N LEU A 179 -23.19 68.16 -26.77
CA LEU A 179 -23.00 69.40 -26.01
C LEU A 179 -21.99 70.34 -26.69
N MET A 180 -20.92 69.80 -27.28
CA MET A 180 -19.91 70.57 -28.02
C MET A 180 -20.47 71.22 -29.30
N LYS A 181 -21.48 70.62 -29.95
CA LYS A 181 -22.16 71.17 -31.15
C LYS A 181 -23.19 72.27 -30.86
N LYS A 182 -23.60 72.45 -29.60
CA LYS A 182 -24.58 73.46 -29.17
C LYS A 182 -23.94 74.78 -28.71
N LYS A 183 -22.60 74.84 -28.64
CA LYS A 183 -21.81 76.07 -28.52
C LYS A 183 -21.43 76.57 -29.90
#